data_AF-A0A2D6E6Z6-F1
#
_entry.id   AF-A0A2D6E6Z6-F1
#
_cell.length_a   1.000
_cell.length_b   1.000
_cell.length_c   1.000
_cell.angle_alpha   90.00
_cell.angle_beta   90.00
_cell.angle_gamma   90.00
#
_symmetry.space_group_name_H-M   'P 1'
#
loop_
_entity.id
_entity.type
_entity.pdbx_description
1 polymer ?
#
loop_
_entity_poly.entity_id
_entity_poly.type
_entity_poly.pdbx_seq_one_letter_code
_entity_poly.pdbx_strand_id
1 'polypeptide(L)' 'MEENLDKGREFIEFHHKRKTINLCKSFLFLLEDLKGESITEEVYQKVRKRVLDGGNDSIREFEEHLSNFEIKIR' A
#
# COMPACT_ATOMS: atom_id res chain seq x y z
N MET A 1 28.29 15.98 -0.06
CA MET A 1 27.07 16.16 -0.89
C MET A 1 26.40 14.79 -1.04
N GLU A 2 25.98 14.17 0.07
CA GLU A 2 25.45 12.79 0.07
C GLU A 2 24.14 12.69 0.87
N GLU A 3 23.99 13.45 1.95
CA GLU A 3 22.80 13.41 2.82
C GLU A 3 21.48 13.91 2.20
N ASN A 4 21.51 14.70 1.10
CA ASN A 4 20.29 15.33 0.58
C ASN A 4 19.49 14.43 -0.38
N LEU A 5 20.11 13.38 -0.91
CA LEU A 5 19.43 12.41 -1.80
C LEU A 5 18.49 11.49 -1.00
N ASP A 6 18.80 11.23 0.27
CA ASP A 6 18.09 10.23 1.07
C ASP A 6 16.73 10.74 1.55
N LYS A 7 16.66 11.98 2.04
CA LYS A 7 15.41 12.58 2.56
C LYS A 7 14.28 12.64 1.53
N GLY A 8 14.62 12.85 0.26
CA GLY A 8 13.63 12.89 -0.82
C GLY A 8 13.05 11.51 -1.13
N ARG A 9 13.90 10.49 -1.11
CA ARG A 9 13.48 9.09 -1.24
C ARG A 9 12.63 8.67 -0.05
N GLU A 10 13.10 8.92 1.17
CA GLU A 10 12.35 8.65 2.41
C GLU A 10 10.96 9.29 2.40
N PHE A 11 10.86 10.54 1.94
CA PHE A 11 9.59 11.25 1.83
C PHE A 11 8.63 10.53 0.87
N ILE A 12 9.12 10.13 -0.31
CA ILE A 12 8.32 9.43 -1.33
C ILE A 12 7.88 8.06 -0.82
N GLU A 13 8.80 7.26 -0.27
CA GLU A 13 8.51 5.94 0.31
C GLU A 13 7.45 6.04 1.41
N PHE A 14 7.65 6.97 2.34
CA PHE A 14 6.72 7.19 3.45
C PHE A 14 5.32 7.56 2.94
N HIS A 15 5.23 8.51 2.02
CA HIS A 15 3.94 8.95 1.50
C HIS A 15 3.25 7.88 0.65
N HIS A 16 4.00 7.19 -0.22
CA HIS A 16 3.46 6.09 -1.02
C HIS A 16 2.91 5.00 -0.11
N LYS A 17 3.72 4.48 0.81
CA LYS A 17 3.33 3.44 1.77
C LYS A 17 2.09 3.85 2.56
N ARG A 18 2.07 5.07 3.10
CA ARG A 18 0.93 5.59 3.88
C ARG A 18 -0.34 5.66 3.04
N LYS A 19 -0.26 6.14 1.80
CA LYS A 19 -1.42 6.26 0.90
C LYS A 19 -1.92 4.88 0.48
N THR A 20 -1.03 3.95 0.14
CA THR A 20 -1.39 2.57 -0.21
C THR A 20 -2.05 1.84 0.96
N ILE A 21 -1.51 1.95 2.18
CA ILE A 21 -2.14 1.39 3.39
C ILE A 21 -3.53 1.99 3.62
N ASN A 22 -3.67 3.32 3.51
CA ASN A 22 -4.95 3.98 3.74
C ASN A 22 -6.00 3.57 2.69
N LEU A 23 -5.59 3.41 1.43
CA LEU A 23 -6.47 2.90 0.38
C LEU A 23 -6.92 1.47 0.68
N CYS A 24 -5.99 0.57 1.04
CA CYS A 24 -6.33 -0.81 1.39
C CYS A 24 -7.26 -0.88 2.61
N LYS A 25 -7.04 -0.05 3.63
CA LYS A 25 -7.96 0.09 4.76
C LYS A 25 -9.35 0.52 4.33
N SER A 26 -9.48 1.44 3.38
CA SER A 26 -10.79 1.85 2.86
C SER A 26 -11.55 0.68 2.21
N PHE A 27 -10.85 -0.21 1.48
CA PHE A 27 -11.46 -1.42 0.94
C PHE A 27 -11.83 -2.44 2.03
N LEU A 28 -11.04 -2.55 3.08
CA LEU A 28 -11.36 -3.41 4.22
C LEU A 28 -12.59 -2.93 4.97
N PHE A 29 -12.77 -1.62 5.16
CA PHE A 29 -13.99 -1.07 5.75
C PHE A 29 -15.23 -1.36 4.90
N LEU A 30 -15.13 -1.17 3.57
CA LEU A 30 -16.21 -1.53 2.66
C LEU A 30 -16.54 -3.03 2.72
N LEU A 31 -15.50 -3.88 2.87
CA LEU A 31 -15.70 -5.32 3.03
C LEU A 31 -16.37 -5.66 4.37
N GLU A 32 -16.00 -4.97 5.45
CA GLU A 32 -16.62 -5.09 6.78
C GLU A 32 -18.10 -4.71 6.75
N ASP A 33 -18.46 -3.63 6.06
CA ASP A 33 -19.86 -3.21 5.88
C ASP A 33 -20.69 -4.29 5.17
N LEU A 34 -20.08 -5.05 4.26
CA LEU A 34 -20.73 -6.16 3.55
C LEU A 34 -20.89 -7.44 4.38
N LYS A 35 -20.27 -7.53 5.56
CA LYS A 35 -20.37 -8.73 6.43
C LYS A 35 -21.80 -8.95 6.96
N GLY A 36 -22.66 -7.94 6.89
CA GLY A 36 -24.10 -8.03 7.18
C GLY A 36 -24.99 -8.42 5.98
N GLU A 37 -24.42 -8.55 4.78
CA GLU A 37 -25.13 -8.96 3.56
C GLU A 37 -24.89 -10.45 3.23
N SER A 38 -25.36 -10.91 2.07
CA SER A 38 -25.35 -12.31 1.62
C SER A 38 -23.95 -12.89 1.28
N ILE A 39 -22.86 -12.36 1.85
CA ILE A 39 -21.51 -12.84 1.61
C ILE A 39 -21.17 -13.94 2.62
N THR A 40 -20.69 -15.09 2.14
CA THR A 40 -20.20 -16.15 3.01
C THR A 40 -18.86 -15.76 3.66
N GLU A 41 -18.60 -16.27 4.86
CA GLU A 41 -17.33 -16.01 5.57
C GLU A 41 -16.10 -16.43 4.73
N GLU A 42 -16.21 -17.49 3.94
CA GLU A 42 -15.14 -17.93 3.03
C GLU A 42 -14.81 -16.88 1.97
N VAL A 43 -15.83 -16.29 1.34
CA VAL A 43 -15.65 -15.23 0.34
C VAL A 43 -15.10 -13.97 1.01
N TYR A 44 -15.62 -13.62 2.18
CA TYR A 44 -15.11 -12.49 2.98
C TYR A 44 -13.61 -12.63 3.25
N GLN A 45 -13.17 -13.76 3.80
CA GLN A 45 -11.75 -13.99 4.11
C GLN A 45 -10.88 -14.02 2.85
N LYS A 46 -11.37 -14.59 1.75
CA LYS A 46 -10.67 -14.60 0.46
C LYS A 46 -10.46 -13.19 -0.10
N VAL A 47 -11.48 -12.34 -0.07
CA VAL A 47 -11.39 -10.95 -0.54
C VAL A 47 -10.48 -10.14 0.39
N ARG A 48 -10.64 -10.28 1.71
CA ARG A 48 -9.77 -9.65 2.70
C ARG A 48 -8.29 -9.96 2.45
N LYS A 49 -7.96 -11.24 2.24
CA LYS A 49 -6.59 -11.67 1.96
C LYS A 49 -6.06 -11.02 0.68
N ARG A 50 -6.85 -11.00 -0.40
CA ARG A 50 -6.45 -10.37 -1.68
C ARG A 50 -6.15 -8.87 -1.54
N VAL A 51 -6.96 -8.14 -0.77
CA VAL A 51 -6.72 -6.71 -0.52
C VAL A 51 -5.40 -6.50 0.23
N LEU A 52 -5.13 -7.32 1.25
CA LEU A 52 -3.89 -7.24 2.03
C LEU A 52 -2.67 -7.62 1.21
N ASP A 53 -2.73 -8.73 0.49
CA ASP A 53 -1.64 -9.21 -0.36
C ASP A 53 -1.32 -8.18 -1.45
N GLY A 54 -2.34 -7.69 -2.17
CA GLY A 54 -2.15 -6.68 -3.22
C GLY A 54 -1.58 -5.36 -2.70
N GLY A 55 -1.99 -4.91 -1.51
CA GLY A 55 -1.42 -3.72 -0.88
C GLY A 55 0.05 -3.89 -0.50
N ASN A 56 0.40 -5.05 0.07
CA ASN A 56 1.77 -5.38 0.43
C ASN A 56 2.67 -5.51 -0.79
N ASP A 57 2.19 -6.21 -1.83
CA ASP A 57 2.93 -6.41 -3.08
C ASP A 57 3.17 -5.07 -3.79
N SER A 58 2.16 -4.20 -3.84
CA SER A 58 2.31 -2.85 -4.42
C SER A 58 3.37 -2.02 -3.71
N ILE A 59 3.46 -2.09 -2.38
CA ILE A 59 4.48 -1.36 -1.61
C ILE A 59 5.87 -1.90 -1.92
N ARG A 60 6.05 -3.24 -1.94
CA ARG A 60 7.35 -3.86 -2.23
C ARG A 60 7.81 -3.56 -3.65
N GLU A 61 6.93 -3.72 -4.63
CA GLU A 61 7.23 -3.41 -6.04
C GLU A 61 7.62 -1.93 -6.21
N PHE A 62 6.93 -1.02 -5.52
CA PHE A 62 7.28 0.39 -5.54
C PHE A 62 8.65 0.67 -4.92
N GLU A 63 8.95 0.11 -3.74
CA GLU A 63 10.24 0.24 -3.06
C GLU A 63 11.39 -0.32 -3.94
N GLU A 64 11.19 -1.49 -4.56
CA GLU A 64 12.14 -2.09 -5.51
C GLU A 64 12.39 -1.19 -6.72
N HIS A 65 11.33 -0.68 -7.36
CA HIS A 65 11.47 0.24 -8.47
C HIS A 65 12.15 1.55 -8.06
N LEU A 66 11.79 2.12 -6.90
CA LEU A 66 12.34 3.37 -6.39
C LEU A 66 13.85 3.28 -6.10
N SER A 67 14.32 2.11 -5.67
CA SER A 67 15.75 1.84 -5.44
C SER A 67 16.61 2.03 -6.71
N ASN A 68 16.01 1.84 -7.89
CA ASN A 68 16.67 1.96 -9.19
C ASN A 68 16.69 3.41 -9.75
N PHE A 69 16.01 4.36 -9.10
CA PHE A 69 15.95 5.75 -9.55
C PHE A 69 16.91 6.66 -8.79
N GLU A 70 17.58 7.57 -9.50
CA GLU A 70 18.23 8.73 -8.89
C GLU A 70 17.20 9.84 -8.68
N ILE A 71 16.88 10.16 -7.42
CA ILE A 71 15.82 11.13 -7.08
C ILE A 71 16.45 12.46 -6.72
N LYS A 72 16.18 13.51 -7.49
CA LYS A 72 16.59 14.88 -7.21
C LYS A 72 15.36 15.74 -6.94
N ILE A 73 15.13 16.09 -5.68
CA ILE A 73 14.07 17.01 -5.28
C ILE A 73 14.64 18.44 -5.26
N ARG A 74 13.93 19.37 -5.91
CA ARG A 74 14.28 20.80 -6.00
C ARG A 74 13.47 21.63 -5.00
#